data_AF-A0A3S4GU97-F1
#
_entry.id   AF-A0A3S4GU97-F1
#
_cell.length_a   1.000
_cell.length_b   1.000
_cell.length_c   1.000
_cell.angle_alpha   90.00
_cell.angle_beta   90.00
_cell.angle_gamma   90.00
#
_symmetry.space_group_name_H-M   'P 1'
#
loop_
_entity.id
_entity.type
_entity.pdbx_description
1 polymer ?
#
loop_
_entity_poly.entity_id
_entity_poly.type
_entity_poly.pdbx_seq_one_letter_code
_entity_poly.pdbx_strand_id
1 'polypeptide(L)'
;MLSEHYHMGSAVAGGFGIAGAAGALAAPLAGGLADKFGAGKVTQMGAALVTLSFALMFMLPLLPVHAQLALIALSAIGFDLGLQSSLVAHQNLVYGLEPQARGRLNALLFTVVFIGMSLGSVLGSKLYVLAGWNGVVTLAVITGALALAIRLLENARILAAERSAS
;
A
#
# COMPACT_ATOMS: atom_id res chain seq x y z
N MET A 1 13.73 22.63 -5.83
CA MET A 1 13.82 22.35 -4.38
C MET A 1 14.83 21.24 -4.03
N LEU A 2 14.94 20.12 -4.78
CA LEU A 2 16.05 19.15 -4.59
C LEU A 2 17.36 19.53 -5.31
N SER A 3 17.29 20.30 -6.39
CA SER A 3 18.47 20.73 -7.17
C SER A 3 19.32 21.81 -6.49
N GLU A 4 18.73 22.60 -5.61
CA GLU A 4 19.32 23.86 -5.13
C GLU A 4 20.07 23.70 -3.80
N HIS A 5 19.92 22.57 -3.11
CA HIS A 5 20.53 22.35 -1.78
C HIS A 5 21.47 21.13 -1.69
N TYR A 6 21.38 20.15 -2.60
CA TYR A 6 22.05 18.86 -2.40
C TYR A 6 23.14 18.50 -3.40
N HIS A 7 23.35 19.27 -4.48
CA HIS A 7 24.32 18.94 -5.54
C HIS A 7 24.25 17.48 -6.04
N MET A 8 23.11 16.81 -5.87
CA MET A 8 22.93 15.43 -6.30
C MET A 8 22.43 15.44 -7.75
N GLY A 9 23.33 15.04 -8.66
CA GLY A 9 23.04 14.94 -10.09
C GLY A 9 21.93 13.93 -10.40
N SER A 10 21.37 14.02 -11.61
CA SER A 10 20.28 13.20 -12.16
C SER A 10 20.43 11.69 -11.94
N ALA A 11 21.62 11.20 -11.64
CA ALA A 11 21.93 9.83 -11.25
C ALA A 11 21.16 9.33 -10.00
N VAL A 12 20.97 10.17 -8.96
CA VAL A 12 20.23 9.76 -7.74
C VAL A 12 18.74 9.67 -8.03
N ALA A 13 18.18 10.60 -8.81
CA ALA A 13 16.80 10.52 -9.30
C ALA A 13 16.59 9.31 -10.23
N GLY A 14 17.58 8.97 -11.07
CA GLY A 14 17.57 7.77 -11.89
C GLY A 14 17.63 6.46 -11.08
N GLY A 15 18.34 6.46 -9.95
CA GLY A 15 18.39 5.33 -9.01
C GLY A 15 17.04 5.01 -8.36
N PHE A 16 16.23 6.03 -8.07
CA PHE A 16 14.84 5.83 -7.65
C PHE A 16 13.97 5.20 -8.75
N GLY A 17 14.31 5.42 -10.03
CA GLY A 17 13.69 4.71 -11.16
C GLY A 17 13.89 3.20 -11.12
N ILE A 18 15.04 2.72 -10.61
CA ILE A 18 15.32 1.29 -10.40
C ILE A 18 14.50 0.74 -9.23
N ALA A 19 14.32 1.51 -8.15
CA ALA A 19 13.41 1.14 -7.06
C ALA A 19 11.95 1.03 -7.54
N GLY A 20 11.51 1.94 -8.42
CA GLY A 20 10.20 1.85 -9.08
C GLY A 20 10.07 0.63 -10.00
N ALA A 21 11.13 0.27 -10.74
CA ALA A 21 11.16 -0.94 -11.55
C ALA A 21 11.11 -2.24 -10.70
N ALA A 22 11.72 -2.24 -9.52
CA ALA A 22 11.57 -3.32 -8.56
C ALA A 22 10.13 -3.41 -8.01
N GLY A 23 9.44 -2.28 -7.87
CA GLY A 23 7.99 -2.23 -7.62
C GLY A 23 7.16 -2.85 -8.77
N ALA A 24 7.61 -2.78 -10.02
CA ALA A 24 6.93 -3.45 -11.15
C ALA A 24 7.04 -4.98 -11.09
N LEU A 25 8.11 -5.53 -10.49
CA LEU A 25 8.26 -6.96 -10.21
C LEU A 25 7.33 -7.46 -9.09
N ALA A 26 6.51 -6.57 -8.51
CA ALA A 26 5.51 -6.91 -7.53
C ALA A 26 4.36 -7.77 -8.06
N ALA A 27 3.96 -7.53 -9.30
CA ALA A 27 2.74 -8.10 -9.87
C ALA A 27 2.78 -9.65 -9.98
N PRO A 28 3.89 -10.30 -10.41
CA PRO A 28 3.99 -11.76 -10.45
C PRO A 28 4.01 -12.42 -9.05
N LEU A 29 4.68 -11.79 -8.07
CA LEU A 29 4.77 -12.31 -6.70
C LEU A 29 3.42 -12.23 -5.98
N ALA A 30 2.68 -11.14 -6.20
CA ALA A 30 1.32 -10.96 -5.71
C ALA A 30 0.37 -12.03 -6.24
N GLY A 31 0.43 -12.34 -7.54
CA GLY A 31 -0.38 -13.38 -8.18
C GLY A 31 -0.13 -14.76 -7.57
N GLY A 32 1.13 -15.16 -7.42
CA GLY A 32 1.49 -16.46 -6.82
C GLY A 32 1.10 -16.61 -5.35
N LEU A 33 1.09 -15.52 -4.58
CA LEU A 33 0.61 -15.53 -3.19
C LEU A 33 -0.92 -15.58 -3.10
N ALA A 34 -1.64 -14.92 -4.02
CA ALA A 34 -3.11 -14.94 -4.09
C ALA A 34 -3.65 -16.34 -4.37
N ASP A 35 -3.02 -17.06 -5.30
CA ASP A 35 -3.40 -18.42 -5.66
C ASP A 35 -3.12 -19.43 -4.53
N LYS A 36 -2.10 -19.17 -3.70
CA LYS A 36 -1.69 -20.09 -2.62
C LYS A 36 -2.40 -19.88 -1.29
N PHE A 37 -2.73 -18.63 -0.93
CA PHE A 37 -3.22 -18.28 0.41
C PHE A 37 -4.68 -17.80 0.44
N GLY A 38 -5.29 -17.55 -0.71
CA GLY A 38 -6.66 -17.05 -0.84
C GLY A 38 -6.77 -15.53 -0.66
N ALA A 39 -7.75 -14.91 -1.34
CA ALA A 39 -7.91 -13.46 -1.43
C ALA A 39 -8.05 -12.76 -0.06
N GLY A 40 -8.67 -13.43 0.92
CA GLY A 40 -8.81 -12.95 2.30
C GLY A 40 -7.46 -12.73 3.01
N LYS A 41 -6.56 -13.71 2.94
CA LYS A 41 -5.23 -13.60 3.57
C LYS A 41 -4.31 -12.66 2.81
N VAL A 42 -4.40 -12.62 1.48
CA VAL A 42 -3.55 -11.74 0.65
C VAL A 42 -3.85 -10.27 0.88
N THR A 43 -5.13 -9.89 1.01
CA THR A 43 -5.51 -8.52 1.41
C THR A 43 -4.98 -8.15 2.81
N GLN A 44 -5.00 -9.08 3.78
CA GLN A 44 -4.42 -8.85 5.11
C GLN A 44 -2.90 -8.67 5.07
N MET A 45 -2.20 -9.57 4.38
CA MET A 45 -0.75 -9.49 4.22
C MET A 45 -0.34 -8.20 3.49
N GLY A 46 -1.09 -7.81 2.46
CA GLY A 46 -0.86 -6.56 1.73
C GLY A 46 -1.03 -5.32 2.63
N ALA A 47 -2.11 -5.26 3.42
CA ALA A 47 -2.33 -4.17 4.36
C ALA A 47 -1.25 -4.10 5.46
N ALA A 48 -0.83 -5.25 5.99
CA ALA A 48 0.27 -5.33 6.95
C ALA A 48 1.60 -4.87 6.35
N LEU A 49 1.90 -5.28 5.12
CA LEU A 49 3.11 -4.89 4.41
C LEU A 49 3.16 -3.39 4.12
N VAL A 50 2.05 -2.79 3.69
CA VAL A 50 1.91 -1.34 3.51
C VAL A 50 2.17 -0.61 4.83
N THR A 51 1.52 -1.06 5.91
CA THR A 51 1.67 -0.44 7.24
C THR A 51 3.11 -0.51 7.73
N LEU A 52 3.74 -1.68 7.61
CA LEU A 52 5.14 -1.88 8.00
C LEU A 52 6.09 -1.03 7.17
N SER A 53 5.86 -0.95 5.86
CA SER A 53 6.69 -0.17 4.93
C SER A 53 6.76 1.31 5.33
N PHE A 54 5.62 1.90 5.70
CA PHE A 54 5.60 3.28 6.22
C PHE A 54 6.11 3.38 7.65
N ALA A 55 5.80 2.43 8.53
CA ALA A 55 6.29 2.46 9.92
C ALA A 55 7.82 2.44 9.99
N LEU A 56 8.47 1.67 9.10
CA LEU A 56 9.92 1.63 9.00
C LEU A 56 10.54 3.01 8.66
N MET A 57 9.81 3.89 7.98
CA MET A 57 10.29 5.23 7.64
C MET A 57 10.50 6.13 8.88
N PHE A 58 9.91 5.82 10.04
CA PHE A 58 10.23 6.54 11.28
C PHE A 58 11.69 6.35 11.74
N MET A 59 12.38 5.32 11.25
CA MET A 59 13.80 5.06 11.55
C MET A 59 14.75 5.89 10.68
N LEU A 60 14.25 6.63 9.68
CA LEU A 60 15.04 7.48 8.80
C LEU A 60 16.00 8.44 9.52
N PRO A 61 15.59 9.17 10.58
CA PRO A 61 16.46 10.14 11.25
C PRO A 61 17.66 9.51 11.97
N LEU A 62 17.62 8.21 12.24
CA LEU A 62 18.64 7.46 12.99
C LEU A 62 19.72 6.85 12.07
N LEU A 63 19.55 6.94 10.75
CA LEU A 63 20.37 6.24 9.76
C LEU A 63 21.28 7.20 8.98
N PRO A 64 22.47 6.73 8.54
CA PRO A 64 23.30 7.46 7.59
C PRO A 64 22.62 7.60 6.22
N VAL A 65 22.95 8.65 5.46
CA VAL A 65 22.26 9.03 4.20
C VAL A 65 22.12 7.86 3.21
N HIS A 66 23.16 7.05 3.03
CA HIS A 66 23.10 5.89 2.13
C HIS A 66 22.08 4.83 2.58
N ALA A 67 21.96 4.60 3.89
CA ALA A 67 20.98 3.68 4.46
C ALA A 67 19.57 4.26 4.43
N GLN A 68 19.41 5.59 4.52
CA GLN A 68 18.11 6.24 4.35
C GLN A 68 17.55 6.02 2.93
N LEU A 69 18.37 6.20 1.90
CA LEU A 69 17.96 5.96 0.51
C LEU A 69 17.56 4.50 0.27
N ALA A 70 18.34 3.56 0.80
CA ALA A 70 18.03 2.14 0.72
C ALA A 70 16.70 1.80 1.44
N LEU A 71 16.47 2.38 2.62
CA LEU A 71 15.24 2.18 3.37
C LEU A 71 14.01 2.76 2.64
N ILE A 72 14.12 3.96 2.08
CA ILE A 72 13.03 4.56 1.27
C ILE A 72 12.71 3.68 0.07
N ALA A 73 13.74 3.19 -0.64
CA ALA A 73 13.55 2.30 -1.78
C ALA A 73 12.83 1.00 -1.36
N LEU A 74 13.29 0.37 -0.28
CA LEU A 74 12.69 -0.86 0.24
C LEU A 74 11.24 -0.64 0.68
N SER A 75 10.96 0.44 1.40
CA SER A 75 9.61 0.80 1.81
C SER A 75 8.69 1.12 0.63
N ALA A 76 9.17 1.79 -0.41
CA ALA A 76 8.38 2.06 -1.62
C ALA A 76 8.00 0.77 -2.34
N ILE A 77 8.95 -0.15 -2.51
CA ILE A 77 8.70 -1.46 -3.12
C ILE A 77 7.69 -2.27 -2.29
N GLY A 78 7.87 -2.32 -0.95
CA GLY A 78 6.97 -3.02 -0.05
C GLY A 78 5.55 -2.44 -0.07
N PHE A 79 5.43 -1.11 -0.12
CA PHE A 79 4.17 -0.41 -0.27
C PHE A 79 3.45 -0.80 -1.58
N ASP A 80 4.14 -0.70 -2.73
CA ASP A 80 3.56 -1.00 -4.04
C ASP A 80 3.12 -2.47 -4.14
N LEU A 81 3.96 -3.38 -3.61
CA LEU A 81 3.64 -4.80 -3.48
C LEU A 81 2.35 -5.03 -2.70
N GLY A 82 2.24 -4.44 -1.51
CA GLY A 82 1.08 -4.65 -0.65
C GLY A 82 -0.19 -4.04 -1.24
N LEU A 83 -0.08 -2.87 -1.88
CA LEU A 83 -1.19 -2.19 -2.53
C LEU A 83 -1.69 -2.98 -3.75
N GLN A 84 -0.80 -3.38 -4.67
CA GLN A 84 -1.18 -4.16 -5.85
C GLN A 84 -1.74 -5.54 -5.48
N SER A 85 -1.13 -6.24 -4.52
CA SER A 85 -1.63 -7.53 -4.04
C SER A 85 -3.05 -7.41 -3.50
N SER A 86 -3.31 -6.36 -2.70
CA SER A 86 -4.63 -6.11 -2.14
C SER A 86 -5.65 -5.73 -3.23
N LEU A 87 -5.25 -4.92 -4.20
CA LEU A 87 -6.10 -4.51 -5.30
C LEU A 87 -6.51 -5.70 -6.17
N VAL A 88 -5.57 -6.56 -6.55
CA VAL A 88 -5.85 -7.77 -7.34
C VAL A 88 -6.78 -8.71 -6.58
N ALA A 89 -6.56 -8.91 -5.28
CA ALA A 89 -7.45 -9.73 -4.47
C ALA A 89 -8.86 -9.14 -4.36
N HIS A 90 -9.01 -7.82 -4.20
CA HIS A 90 -10.31 -7.15 -4.23
C HIS A 90 -10.99 -7.26 -5.60
N GLN A 91 -10.25 -7.10 -6.70
CA GLN A 91 -10.76 -7.27 -8.05
C GLN A 91 -11.29 -8.68 -8.26
N ASN A 92 -10.53 -9.71 -7.87
CA ASN A 92 -10.95 -11.11 -7.99
C ASN A 92 -12.22 -11.39 -7.20
N LEU A 93 -12.33 -10.88 -5.97
CA LEU A 93 -13.54 -11.02 -5.15
C LEU A 93 -14.75 -10.31 -5.78
N VAL A 94 -14.57 -9.05 -6.18
CA VAL A 94 -15.64 -8.22 -6.74
C VAL A 94 -16.13 -8.78 -8.09
N TYR A 95 -15.23 -9.20 -8.98
CA TYR A 95 -15.60 -9.76 -10.28
C TYR A 95 -16.18 -11.17 -10.21
N GLY A 96 -15.95 -11.86 -9.10
CA GLY A 96 -16.59 -13.15 -8.79
C GLY A 96 -18.07 -13.03 -8.41
N LEU A 97 -18.55 -11.84 -8.02
CA LEU A 97 -19.94 -11.64 -7.60
C LEU A 97 -20.93 -11.78 -8.76
N GLU A 98 -20.69 -11.07 -9.85
CA GLU A 98 -21.59 -11.05 -11.02
C GLU A 98 -20.77 -10.91 -12.32
N PRO A 99 -20.41 -12.02 -12.98
CA PRO A 99 -19.56 -12.01 -14.18
C PRO A 99 -20.11 -11.15 -15.32
N GLN A 100 -21.44 -11.05 -15.44
CA GLN A 100 -22.09 -10.25 -16.49
C GLN A 100 -21.98 -8.74 -16.24
N ALA A 101 -21.76 -8.31 -15.00
CA ALA A 101 -21.66 -6.91 -14.61
C ALA A 101 -20.22 -6.44 -14.35
N ARG A 102 -19.21 -7.22 -14.75
CA ARG A 102 -17.77 -6.92 -14.53
C ARG A 102 -17.37 -5.48 -14.86
N GLY A 103 -17.85 -4.94 -15.98
CA GLY A 103 -17.55 -3.56 -16.37
C GLY A 103 -18.06 -2.52 -15.36
N ARG A 104 -19.28 -2.70 -14.83
CA ARG A 104 -19.87 -1.81 -13.81
C ARG A 104 -19.17 -1.95 -12.46
N LEU A 105 -18.85 -3.19 -12.08
CA LEU A 105 -18.16 -3.49 -10.83
C LEU A 105 -16.73 -2.92 -10.81
N ASN A 106 -16.02 -3.01 -11.94
CA ASN A 106 -14.71 -2.37 -12.12
C ASN A 106 -14.81 -0.85 -11.99
N ALA A 107 -15.78 -0.23 -12.67
CA ALA A 107 -16.00 1.21 -12.58
C ALA A 107 -16.27 1.66 -11.13
N LEU A 108 -17.10 0.92 -10.39
CA LEU A 108 -17.38 1.21 -8.98
C LEU A 108 -16.11 1.10 -8.12
N LEU A 109 -15.35 0.00 -8.28
CA LEU A 109 -14.11 -0.23 -7.55
C LEU A 109 -13.11 0.92 -7.75
N PHE A 110 -12.83 1.27 -9.01
CA PHE A 110 -11.88 2.34 -9.30
C PHE A 110 -12.40 3.73 -8.91
N THR A 111 -13.71 3.96 -8.94
CA THR A 111 -14.30 5.21 -8.43
C THR A 111 -13.98 5.40 -6.95
N VAL A 112 -14.19 4.37 -6.12
CA VAL A 112 -13.86 4.42 -4.68
C VAL A 112 -12.36 4.61 -4.47
N VAL A 113 -11.54 3.90 -5.25
CA VAL A 113 -10.07 4.04 -5.21
C VAL A 113 -9.62 5.46 -5.56
N PHE A 114 -10.20 6.09 -6.57
CA PHE A 114 -9.90 7.48 -6.94
C PHE A 114 -10.34 8.50 -5.89
N ILE A 115 -11.49 8.28 -5.24
CA ILE A 115 -11.93 9.12 -4.12
C ILE A 115 -10.91 9.04 -2.98
N GLY A 116 -10.48 7.82 -2.62
CA GLY A 116 -9.43 7.59 -1.62
C GLY A 116 -8.11 8.28 -1.97
N MET A 117 -7.64 8.13 -3.22
CA MET A 117 -6.42 8.80 -3.70
C MET A 117 -6.53 10.33 -3.64
N SER A 118 -7.68 10.89 -4.01
CA SER A 118 -7.90 12.34 -3.99
C SER A 118 -7.88 12.89 -2.57
N LEU A 119 -8.58 12.23 -1.63
CA LEU A 119 -8.56 12.58 -0.21
C LEU A 119 -7.15 12.44 0.37
N GLY A 120 -6.47 11.34 0.07
CA GLY A 120 -5.08 11.10 0.50
C GLY A 120 -4.12 12.18 0.01
N SER A 121 -4.26 12.63 -1.23
CA SER A 121 -3.44 13.71 -1.80
C SER A 121 -3.64 15.04 -1.08
N VAL A 122 -4.89 15.43 -0.84
CA VAL A 122 -5.21 16.69 -0.13
C VAL A 122 -4.73 16.63 1.32
N LEU A 123 -5.01 15.54 2.04
CA LEU A 123 -4.60 15.37 3.43
C LEU A 123 -3.06 15.29 3.54
N GLY A 124 -2.42 14.49 2.69
CA GLY A 124 -0.96 14.35 2.67
C GLY A 124 -0.27 15.68 2.40
N SER A 125 -0.75 16.45 1.42
CA SER A 125 -0.19 17.79 1.11
C SER A 125 -0.34 18.75 2.29
N LYS A 126 -1.52 18.77 2.93
CA LYS A 126 -1.75 19.62 4.11
C LYS A 126 -0.89 19.22 5.31
N LEU A 127 -0.80 17.92 5.60
CA LEU A 127 0.02 17.42 6.70
C LEU A 127 1.51 17.65 6.45
N TYR A 128 1.98 17.57 5.20
CA TYR A 128 3.35 17.88 4.87
C TYR A 128 3.71 19.33 5.22
N VAL A 129 2.82 20.28 4.95
CA VAL A 129 3.04 21.69 5.31
C VAL A 129 3.02 21.89 6.83
N LEU A 130 2.14 21.19 7.57
CA LEU A 130 1.95 21.41 9.00
C LEU A 130 2.95 20.65 9.89
N ALA A 131 3.30 19.43 9.52
CA ALA A 131 4.07 18.49 10.34
C ALA A 131 5.23 17.82 9.58
N GLY A 132 5.54 18.32 8.37
CA GLY A 132 6.63 17.81 7.55
C GLY A 132 6.42 16.35 7.13
N TRP A 133 7.54 15.69 6.84
CA TRP A 133 7.57 14.28 6.43
C TRP A 133 6.94 13.33 7.47
N ASN A 134 7.20 13.57 8.75
CA ASN A 134 6.67 12.73 9.84
C ASN A 134 5.14 12.75 9.88
N GLY A 135 4.51 13.89 9.56
CA GLY A 135 3.05 13.98 9.44
C GLY A 135 2.49 13.07 8.34
N VAL A 136 3.14 13.06 7.17
CA VAL A 136 2.73 12.21 6.03
C VAL A 136 2.89 10.74 6.36
N VAL A 137 4.02 10.35 6.94
CA VAL A 137 4.29 8.95 7.35
C VAL A 137 3.27 8.50 8.41
N THR A 138 2.96 9.37 9.38
CA THR A 138 1.96 9.07 10.42
C THR A 138 0.57 8.82 9.83
N LEU A 139 0.13 9.66 8.89
CA LEU A 139 -1.13 9.46 8.18
C LEU A 139 -1.17 8.13 7.43
N ALA A 140 -0.08 7.78 6.74
CA ALA A 140 0.02 6.53 5.99
C ALA A 140 -0.02 5.30 6.92
N VAL A 141 0.67 5.35 8.05
CA VAL A 141 0.64 4.27 9.06
C VAL A 141 -0.75 4.12 9.68
N ILE A 142 -1.40 5.22 10.06
CA ILE A 142 -2.76 5.18 10.65
C ILE A 142 -3.76 4.60 9.65
N THR A 143 -3.75 5.07 8.40
CA THR A 143 -4.68 4.58 7.37
C THR A 143 -4.43 3.11 7.02
N GLY A 144 -3.16 2.68 6.92
CA GLY A 144 -2.79 1.27 6.77
C GLY A 144 -3.24 0.40 7.94
N ALA A 145 -3.02 0.86 9.17
CA ALA A 145 -3.43 0.15 10.37
C ALA A 145 -4.95 0.02 10.48
N LEU A 146 -5.70 1.06 10.12
CA LEU A 146 -7.17 1.02 10.05
C LEU A 146 -7.65 0.00 9.02
N ALA A 147 -7.06 -0.02 7.81
CA ALA A 147 -7.40 -0.99 6.78
C ALA A 147 -7.15 -2.43 7.25
N LEU A 148 -6.01 -2.67 7.91
CA LEU A 148 -5.69 -3.97 8.50
C LEU A 148 -6.68 -4.36 9.60
N ALA A 149 -7.02 -3.43 10.49
CA ALA A 149 -7.98 -3.67 11.58
C ALA A 149 -9.38 -4.04 11.06
N ILE A 150 -9.89 -3.30 10.08
CA ILE A 150 -11.17 -3.60 9.42
C ILE A 150 -11.17 -5.04 8.89
N ARG A 151 -10.07 -5.45 8.23
CA ARG A 151 -9.96 -6.77 7.64
C ARG A 151 -9.83 -7.89 8.66
N LEU A 152 -9.12 -7.65 9.77
CA LEU A 152 -9.05 -8.61 10.88
C LEU A 152 -10.41 -8.81 11.54
N LEU A 153 -11.15 -7.73 11.76
CA LEU A 153 -12.49 -7.76 12.33
C LEU A 153 -13.49 -8.49 11.43
N GLU A 154 -13.44 -8.26 10.11
CA GLU A 154 -14.28 -8.94 9.14
C GLU A 154 -14.02 -10.45 9.11
N ASN A 155 -12.75 -10.87 9.06
CA ASN A 155 -12.40 -12.30 9.11
C ASN A 155 -12.84 -12.95 10.43
N ALA A 156 -12.71 -12.25 11.57
CA ALA A 156 -13.18 -12.75 12.85
C ALA A 156 -14.70 -12.94 12.88
N ARG A 157 -15.46 -12.03 12.26
CA ARG A 157 -16.92 -12.13 12.14
C ARG A 157 -17.35 -13.33 11.30
N ILE A 158 -16.69 -13.57 10.16
CA ILE A 158 -17.00 -14.71 9.28
C ILE A 158 -16.77 -16.02 10.03
N LEU A 159 -15.62 -16.17 10.70
CA LEU A 159 -15.30 -17.38 11.47
C LEU A 159 -16.26 -17.61 12.65
N ALA A 160 -16.73 -16.53 13.30
CA ALA A 160 -17.71 -16.63 14.38
C ALA A 160 -19.09 -17.08 13.87
N ALA A 161 -19.51 -16.61 12.68
CA ALA A 161 -20.76 -17.02 12.05
C ALA A 161 -20.72 -18.52 11.66
N GLU A 162 -19.62 -19.00 11.10
CA GLU A 162 -19.43 -20.42 10.77
C GLU A 162 -19.52 -21.33 11.99
N ARG A 163 -18.88 -20.94 13.11
CA ARG A 163 -18.94 -21.68 14.38
C ARG A 163 -20.32 -21.69 15.03
N SER A 164 -21.15 -20.69 14.75
CA SER A 164 -22.51 -20.62 15.28
C SER A 164 -23.50 -21.43 14.44
N ALA A 165 -23.12 -21.81 13.22
CA ALA A 165 -23.92 -22.59 12.29
C ALA A 165 -23.61 -24.10 12.34
N SER A 166 -22.52 -24.51 13.01
CA SER A 166 -22.11 -25.90 13.28
C SER A 166 -22.62 -26.40 14.62
#